data_AF-A0A6I8TJ13-F1
#
_entry.id   AF-A0A6I8TJ13-F1
#
_cell.length_a   1.000
_cell.length_b   1.000
_cell.length_c   1.000
_cell.angle_alpha   90.00
_cell.angle_beta   90.00
_cell.angle_gamma   90.00
#
_symmetry.space_group_name_H-M   'P 1'
#
loop_
_entity.id
_entity.type
_entity.pdbx_description
1 polymer ?
#
loop_
_entity_poly.entity_id
_entity_poly.type
_entity_poly.pdbx_seq_one_letter_code
_entity_poly.pdbx_strand_id
1 'polypeptide(L)'
;MIEDDIEHEDFWQNIGRQLDDALLASIQKTGTAFTIFMHSLPNYNRAMVFEVIDIFKTKVLEPLMTIACEVITPVIPEQERASTLNNLMKITQAFDAVNTEHKFVKLLKEECHFQVPVLDQVNSELIPVETDGCVELIEKSKSNVYIGLERFFSTFFSIEANIEALLDNHQQIITASPEDLNDNFVKGKFWKQKTANRPGQICIPYFIFADSFEINNPLGSKAGKQALTGFYLNFPSLPRHINGTIENMFLIQFVYSAVEKSFSNEEILKTLIQEIIHLEKTPLKIRVKGEDRSVYFIFGGLRGDNLGLNSLLDYSRSFVANHPCRPQAMSREE
;
A
#
# COMPACT_ATOMS: atom_id res chain seq x y z
N MET A 1 5.27 -6.21 63.08
CA MET A 1 5.01 -4.85 62.54
C MET A 1 6.29 -4.22 62.01
N ILE A 2 7.12 -4.97 61.28
CA ILE A 2 8.28 -4.47 60.51
C ILE A 2 8.44 -5.50 59.39
N GLU A 3 7.54 -5.48 58.40
CA GLU A 3 7.66 -6.34 57.22
C GLU A 3 6.92 -5.73 56.00
N ASP A 4 5.90 -4.88 56.22
CA ASP A 4 5.17 -4.19 55.12
C ASP A 4 5.88 -2.94 54.55
N ASP A 5 6.79 -2.29 55.28
CA ASP A 5 7.43 -1.05 54.82
C ASP A 5 8.59 -1.29 53.82
N ILE A 6 9.19 -2.48 53.84
CA ILE A 6 10.37 -2.81 52.99
C ILE A 6 9.93 -3.15 51.55
N GLU A 7 8.75 -3.75 51.35
CA GLU A 7 8.20 -4.00 50.00
C GLU A 7 7.74 -2.72 49.30
N HIS A 8 7.29 -1.71 50.07
CA HIS A 8 6.79 -0.44 49.52
C HIS A 8 7.91 0.49 49.03
N GLU A 9 9.05 0.53 49.72
CA GLU A 9 10.22 1.32 49.31
C GLU A 9 10.89 0.74 48.04
N ASP A 10 10.93 -0.59 47.93
CA ASP A 10 11.49 -1.30 46.78
C ASP A 10 10.59 -1.21 45.53
N PHE A 11 9.27 -1.09 45.72
CA PHE A 11 8.29 -0.86 44.64
C PHE A 11 8.48 0.50 43.96
N TRP A 12 8.61 1.58 44.74
CA TRP A 12 8.78 2.92 44.18
C TRP A 12 10.15 3.07 43.50
N GLN A 13 11.23 2.54 44.09
CA GLN A 13 12.54 2.49 43.43
C GLN A 13 12.52 1.66 42.15
N ASN A 14 11.76 0.54 42.10
CA ASN A 14 11.58 -0.23 40.87
C ASN A 14 10.80 0.56 39.81
N ILE A 15 9.71 1.23 40.17
CA ILE A 15 8.96 2.10 39.26
C ILE A 15 9.85 3.25 38.76
N GLY A 16 10.59 3.91 39.64
CA GLY A 16 11.53 4.97 39.29
C GLY A 16 12.65 4.51 38.34
N ARG A 17 13.13 3.26 38.47
CA ARG A 17 14.14 2.65 37.59
C ARG A 17 13.59 2.04 36.30
N GLN A 18 12.37 1.51 36.32
CA GLN A 18 11.73 0.82 35.17
C GLN A 18 11.08 1.79 34.17
N LEU A 19 10.95 3.09 34.49
CA LEU A 19 10.35 4.11 33.64
C LEU A 19 11.41 4.91 32.83
N ASP A 20 12.27 4.16 32.13
CA ASP A 20 13.37 4.65 31.28
C ASP A 20 12.91 5.05 29.85
N ASP A 21 13.85 5.29 28.93
CA ASP A 21 13.56 5.57 27.52
C ASP A 21 12.83 4.41 26.80
N ALA A 22 12.93 3.17 27.30
CA ALA A 22 12.24 2.01 26.72
C ALA A 22 10.73 2.05 27.01
N LEU A 23 10.31 2.61 28.15
CA LEU A 23 8.90 2.89 28.40
C LEU A 23 8.37 3.92 27.39
N LEU A 24 9.08 5.04 27.20
CA LEU A 24 8.66 6.07 26.25
C LEU A 24 8.56 5.50 24.84
N ALA A 25 9.52 4.67 24.42
CA ALA A 25 9.46 3.95 23.16
C ALA A 25 8.23 3.03 23.05
N SER A 26 7.86 2.32 24.12
CA SER A 26 6.67 1.47 24.16
C SER A 26 5.35 2.27 24.08
N ILE A 27 5.30 3.41 24.77
CA ILE A 27 4.19 4.36 24.71
C ILE A 27 4.05 4.93 23.30
N GLN A 28 5.15 5.36 22.68
CA GLN A 28 5.16 5.88 21.33
C GLN A 28 4.78 4.81 20.30
N LYS A 29 5.22 3.56 20.47
CA LYS A 29 4.79 2.43 19.65
C LYS A 29 3.27 2.24 19.68
N THR A 30 2.65 2.43 20.84
CA THR A 30 1.19 2.36 21.00
C THR A 30 0.50 3.50 20.25
N GLY A 31 0.98 4.74 20.39
CA GLY A 31 0.46 5.88 19.64
C GLY A 31 0.65 5.76 18.13
N THR A 32 1.79 5.23 17.68
CA THR A 32 2.06 4.91 16.28
C THR A 32 1.08 3.87 15.74
N ALA A 33 0.86 2.76 16.47
CA ALA A 33 -0.10 1.72 16.05
C ALA A 33 -1.53 2.28 15.91
N PHE A 34 -1.96 3.11 16.86
CA PHE A 34 -3.25 3.81 16.78
C PHE A 34 -3.32 4.74 15.56
N THR A 35 -2.26 5.51 15.30
CA THR A 35 -2.21 6.45 14.16
C THR A 35 -2.28 5.70 12.82
N ILE A 36 -1.55 4.59 12.69
CA ILE A 36 -1.62 3.71 11.50
C ILE A 36 -3.03 3.14 11.32
N PHE A 37 -3.66 2.69 12.41
CA PHE A 37 -5.04 2.21 12.36
C PHE A 37 -6.02 3.29 11.92
N MET A 38 -5.92 4.51 12.45
CA MET A 38 -6.79 5.61 12.02
C MET A 38 -6.62 5.93 10.53
N HIS A 39 -5.40 5.86 10.00
CA HIS A 39 -5.12 6.03 8.58
C HIS A 39 -5.61 4.87 7.70
N SER A 40 -5.88 3.68 8.25
CA SER A 40 -6.45 2.57 7.49
C SER A 40 -7.97 2.64 7.34
N LEU A 41 -8.63 3.55 8.08
CA LEU A 41 -10.07 3.72 8.01
C LEU A 41 -10.48 4.50 6.74
N PRO A 42 -11.47 4.01 5.97
CA PRO A 42 -11.78 4.55 4.63
C PRO A 42 -12.34 5.97 4.63
N ASN A 43 -12.92 6.42 5.74
CA ASN A 43 -13.64 7.70 5.83
C ASN A 43 -12.83 8.82 6.50
N TYR A 44 -11.56 8.57 6.85
CA TYR A 44 -10.70 9.56 7.48
C TYR A 44 -9.64 10.02 6.50
N ASN A 45 -9.71 11.29 6.09
CA ASN A 45 -8.60 11.90 5.36
C ASN A 45 -7.43 12.19 6.30
N ARG A 46 -6.24 12.45 5.76
CA ARG A 46 -5.02 12.64 6.56
C ARG A 46 -5.15 13.77 7.58
N ALA A 47 -5.76 14.90 7.20
CA ALA A 47 -5.95 16.03 8.10
C ALA A 47 -6.87 15.68 9.28
N MET A 48 -7.97 14.98 9.00
CA MET A 48 -8.89 14.49 10.03
C MET A 48 -8.22 13.55 11.03
N VAL A 49 -7.31 12.67 10.59
CA VAL A 49 -6.58 11.78 11.50
C VAL A 49 -5.74 12.58 12.51
N PHE A 50 -4.99 13.57 12.04
CA PHE A 50 -4.18 14.41 12.93
C PHE A 50 -5.04 15.28 13.86
N GLU A 51 -6.19 15.76 13.38
CA GLU A 51 -7.17 16.47 14.22
C GLU A 51 -7.71 15.56 15.33
N VAL A 52 -8.08 14.32 15.02
CA VAL A 52 -8.54 13.34 16.01
C VAL A 52 -7.46 13.04 17.05
N ILE A 53 -6.20 12.89 16.61
CA ILE A 53 -5.06 12.67 17.51
C ILE A 53 -4.87 13.86 18.46
N ASP A 54 -4.94 15.08 17.94
CA ASP A 54 -4.81 16.30 18.74
C ASP A 54 -5.94 16.45 19.76
N ILE A 55 -7.19 16.22 19.33
CA ILE A 55 -8.37 16.22 20.22
C ILE A 55 -8.22 15.13 21.29
N PHE A 56 -7.84 13.92 20.92
CA PHE A 56 -7.67 12.82 21.87
C PHE A 56 -6.58 13.14 22.89
N LYS A 57 -5.44 13.67 22.44
CA LYS A 57 -4.35 14.08 23.33
C LYS A 57 -4.81 15.17 24.32
N THR A 58 -5.38 16.25 23.82
CA THR A 58 -5.68 17.45 24.64
C THR A 58 -6.96 17.32 25.47
N LYS A 59 -7.95 16.56 25.01
CA LYS A 59 -9.26 16.44 25.68
C LYS A 59 -9.44 15.17 26.50
N VAL A 60 -8.63 14.14 26.26
CA VAL A 60 -8.75 12.85 26.95
C VAL A 60 -7.46 12.52 27.68
N LEU A 61 -6.34 12.40 26.98
CA LEU A 61 -5.10 11.87 27.54
C LEU A 61 -4.50 12.79 28.60
N GLU A 62 -4.32 14.08 28.30
CA GLU A 62 -3.76 15.07 29.24
C GLU A 62 -4.64 15.25 30.50
N PRO A 63 -5.98 15.41 30.41
CA PRO A 63 -6.83 15.48 31.61
C PRO A 63 -6.80 14.20 32.44
N LEU A 64 -6.86 13.01 31.82
CA LEU A 64 -6.79 11.75 32.55
C LEU A 64 -5.46 11.59 33.28
N MET A 65 -4.35 11.96 32.65
CA MET A 65 -3.04 11.90 33.29
C MET A 65 -2.89 12.92 34.42
N THR A 66 -3.52 14.10 34.29
CA THR A 66 -3.58 15.10 35.38
C THR A 66 -4.31 14.53 36.60
N ILE A 67 -5.49 13.92 36.39
CA ILE A 67 -6.26 13.27 37.46
C ILE A 67 -5.45 12.12 38.09
N ALA A 68 -4.80 11.29 37.28
CA ALA A 68 -3.96 10.20 37.78
C ALA A 68 -2.80 10.73 38.64
N CYS A 69 -2.14 11.81 38.21
CA CYS A 69 -1.09 12.45 38.99
C CYS A 69 -1.62 13.00 40.32
N GLU A 70 -2.78 13.63 40.34
CA GLU A 70 -3.42 14.13 41.58
C GLU A 70 -3.73 13.01 42.57
N VAL A 71 -4.25 11.88 42.08
CA VAL A 71 -4.59 10.71 42.92
C VAL A 71 -3.34 10.03 43.50
N ILE A 72 -2.26 9.95 42.72
CA ILE A 72 -1.05 9.22 43.12
C ILE A 72 -0.09 10.10 43.94
N THR A 73 -0.11 11.42 43.77
CA THR A 73 0.75 12.37 44.52
C THR A 73 0.81 12.14 46.04
N PRO A 74 -0.31 11.93 46.77
CA PRO A 74 -0.26 11.77 48.23
C PRO A 74 0.33 10.42 48.69
N VAL A 75 0.41 9.40 47.82
CA VAL A 75 0.94 8.07 48.16
C VAL A 75 2.41 7.88 47.77
N ILE A 76 3.02 8.82 47.04
CA ILE A 76 4.44 8.75 46.65
C ILE A 76 5.32 9.44 47.71
N PRO A 77 6.42 8.79 48.16
CA PRO A 77 7.43 9.43 48.99
C PRO A 77 7.95 10.75 48.39
N GLU A 78 8.17 11.77 49.22
CA GLU A 78 8.54 13.11 48.76
C GLU A 78 9.82 13.12 47.89
N GLN A 79 10.77 12.24 48.19
CA GLN A 79 12.03 12.10 47.45
C GLN A 79 11.85 11.58 46.01
N GLU A 80 10.82 10.78 45.75
CA GLU A 80 10.57 10.17 44.42
C GLU A 80 9.48 10.87 43.61
N ARG A 81 8.67 11.70 44.27
CA ARG A 81 7.48 12.35 43.69
C ARG A 81 7.75 13.00 42.33
N ALA A 82 8.78 13.82 42.21
CA ALA A 82 9.07 14.54 40.97
C ALA A 82 9.41 13.57 39.81
N SER A 83 10.17 12.52 40.08
CA SER A 83 10.55 11.52 39.08
C SER A 83 9.34 10.72 38.61
N THR A 84 8.57 10.18 39.55
CA THR A 84 7.39 9.34 39.25
C THR A 84 6.30 10.12 38.51
N LEU A 85 6.01 11.35 38.93
CA LEU A 85 5.02 12.20 38.24
C LEU A 85 5.48 12.58 36.82
N ASN A 86 6.74 12.95 36.64
CA ASN A 86 7.28 13.25 35.30
C ASN A 86 7.20 12.03 34.37
N ASN A 87 7.51 10.84 34.90
CA ASN A 87 7.42 9.62 34.12
C ASN A 87 5.98 9.24 33.76
N LEU A 88 5.01 9.43 34.66
CA LEU A 88 3.59 9.25 34.33
C LEU A 88 3.18 10.22 33.21
N MET A 89 3.60 11.47 33.29
CA MET A 89 3.29 12.47 32.27
C MET A 89 3.88 12.15 30.89
N LYS A 90 4.93 11.32 30.78
CA LYS A 90 5.42 10.82 29.47
C LYS A 90 4.35 10.09 28.66
N ILE A 91 3.30 9.55 29.29
CA ILE A 91 2.17 8.93 28.58
C ILE A 91 1.52 9.92 27.60
N THR A 92 1.47 11.21 27.94
CA THR A 92 0.94 12.26 27.06
C THR A 92 1.75 12.45 25.76
N GLN A 93 2.97 11.91 25.71
CA GLN A 93 3.87 11.96 24.55
C GLN A 93 3.67 10.79 23.57
N ALA A 94 2.63 9.96 23.76
CA ALA A 94 2.34 8.80 22.91
C ALA A 94 2.33 9.10 21.41
N PHE A 95 1.91 10.31 21.02
CA PHE A 95 1.79 10.70 19.62
C PHE A 95 2.92 11.59 19.12
N ASP A 96 3.91 11.97 19.95
CA ASP A 96 4.86 13.02 19.59
C ASP A 96 5.74 12.65 18.38
N ALA A 97 5.94 11.35 18.13
CA ALA A 97 6.62 10.81 16.95
C ALA A 97 5.76 10.81 15.68
N VAL A 98 4.44 10.99 15.79
CA VAL A 98 3.47 10.81 14.68
C VAL A 98 2.38 11.88 14.62
N ASN A 99 2.44 12.94 15.42
CA ASN A 99 1.39 13.96 15.54
C ASN A 99 1.29 14.95 14.36
N THR A 100 2.09 14.77 13.32
CA THR A 100 2.05 15.59 12.10
C THR A 100 2.32 14.72 10.89
N GLU A 101 1.84 15.13 9.72
CA GLU A 101 2.08 14.41 8.47
C GLU A 101 3.57 14.21 8.19
N HIS A 102 4.40 15.25 8.42
CA HIS A 102 5.83 15.16 8.22
C HIS A 102 6.46 14.07 9.10
N LYS A 103 6.16 14.05 10.39
CA LYS A 103 6.72 13.05 11.31
C LYS A 103 6.19 11.65 11.02
N PHE A 104 4.90 11.52 10.74
CA PHE A 104 4.28 10.24 10.39
C PHE A 104 4.88 9.66 9.10
N VAL A 105 5.00 10.45 8.03
CA VAL A 105 5.64 10.01 6.78
C VAL A 105 7.11 9.68 6.98
N LYS A 106 7.83 10.43 7.83
CA LYS A 106 9.21 10.10 8.19
C LYS A 106 9.29 8.73 8.87
N LEU A 107 8.48 8.49 9.89
CA LEU A 107 8.41 7.19 10.58
C LEU A 107 8.07 6.07 9.60
N LEU A 108 7.07 6.26 8.74
CA LEU A 108 6.68 5.27 7.75
C LEU A 108 7.85 4.89 6.80
N LYS A 109 8.65 5.87 6.38
CA LYS A 109 9.82 5.64 5.52
C LYS A 109 10.94 4.89 6.25
N GLU A 110 11.18 5.25 7.51
CA GLU A 110 12.29 4.72 8.31
C GLU A 110 11.97 3.32 8.86
N GLU A 111 10.72 3.07 9.26
CA GLU A 111 10.33 1.88 10.03
C GLU A 111 9.32 0.96 9.31
N CYS A 112 8.52 1.46 8.37
CA CYS A 112 7.41 0.71 7.77
C CYS A 112 7.57 0.44 6.27
N HIS A 113 8.78 0.56 5.74
CA HIS A 113 9.09 0.37 4.31
C HIS A 113 8.19 1.19 3.36
N PHE A 114 7.63 2.31 3.85
CA PHE A 114 6.75 3.14 3.05
C PHE A 114 7.52 3.88 1.97
N GLN A 115 6.91 3.94 0.79
CA GLN A 115 7.49 4.58 -0.37
C GLN A 115 6.53 5.63 -0.89
N VAL A 116 7.09 6.79 -1.19
CA VAL A 116 6.34 7.83 -1.90
C VAL A 116 6.22 7.40 -3.36
N PRO A 117 5.02 7.49 -3.96
CA PRO A 117 4.86 7.22 -5.38
C PRO A 117 5.83 8.05 -6.21
N VAL A 118 6.41 7.42 -7.24
CA VAL A 118 7.33 8.02 -8.20
C VAL A 118 6.52 8.76 -9.26
N LEU A 119 6.98 9.96 -9.62
CA LEU A 119 6.51 10.65 -10.82
C LEU A 119 7.29 10.13 -12.02
N ASP A 120 6.64 9.28 -12.81
CA ASP A 120 7.20 8.72 -14.03
C ASP A 120 6.95 9.71 -15.18
N GLN A 121 8.01 10.41 -15.62
CA GLN A 121 7.92 11.40 -16.68
C GLN A 121 7.73 10.70 -18.03
N VAL A 122 6.55 10.90 -18.63
CA VAL A 122 6.20 10.37 -19.95
C VAL A 122 6.83 11.25 -21.03
N ASN A 123 6.65 12.57 -20.92
CA ASN A 123 7.23 13.55 -21.84
C ASN A 123 7.24 14.96 -21.22
N SER A 124 7.76 15.96 -21.93
CA SER A 124 7.63 17.38 -21.62
C SER A 124 7.10 18.16 -22.81
N GLU A 125 6.28 19.17 -22.52
CA GLU A 125 5.74 20.10 -23.51
C GLU A 125 6.13 21.53 -23.15
N LEU A 126 6.53 22.32 -24.15
CA LEU A 126 6.71 23.77 -23.97
C LEU A 126 5.36 24.46 -24.08
N ILE A 127 4.93 25.09 -23.00
CA ILE A 127 3.66 25.81 -22.93
C ILE A 127 3.95 27.31 -22.85
N PRO A 128 3.36 28.14 -23.72
CA PRO A 128 3.43 29.59 -23.56
C PRO A 128 2.61 30.00 -22.33
N VAL A 129 3.26 30.67 -21.38
CA VAL A 129 2.65 31.24 -20.18
C VAL A 129 2.88 32.75 -20.22
N GLU A 130 1.82 33.50 -20.03
CA GLU A 130 1.87 34.96 -20.00
C GLU A 130 2.16 35.42 -18.56
N THR A 131 3.30 36.08 -18.38
CA THR A 131 3.77 36.64 -17.10
C THR A 131 4.18 38.09 -17.34
N ASP A 132 3.57 39.03 -16.61
CA ASP A 132 3.89 40.46 -16.62
C ASP A 132 4.12 41.09 -18.02
N GLY A 133 3.24 40.78 -18.98
CA GLY A 133 3.27 41.36 -20.33
C GLY A 133 4.26 40.71 -21.30
N CYS A 134 4.92 39.61 -20.90
CA CYS A 134 5.77 38.78 -21.73
C CYS A 134 5.18 37.36 -21.83
N VAL A 135 5.40 36.71 -22.97
CA VAL A 135 5.08 35.28 -23.14
C VAL A 135 6.37 34.47 -22.96
N GLU A 136 6.45 33.72 -21.87
CA GLU A 136 7.55 32.80 -21.61
C GLU A 136 7.13 31.37 -21.98
N LEU A 137 8.02 30.61 -22.63
CA LEU A 137 7.80 29.19 -22.85
C LEU A 137 8.29 28.41 -21.63
N ILE A 138 7.36 27.85 -20.87
CA ILE A 138 7.67 27.03 -19.71
C ILE A 138 7.54 25.56 -20.10
N GLU A 139 8.58 24.78 -19.80
CA GLU A 139 8.54 23.33 -19.93
C GLU A 139 7.67 22.73 -18.84
N LYS A 140 6.58 22.07 -19.25
CA LYS A 140 5.69 21.35 -18.34
C LYS A 140 5.83 19.86 -18.58
N SER A 141 6.34 19.16 -17.57
CA SER A 141 6.39 17.70 -17.58
C SER A 141 4.98 17.10 -17.50
N LYS A 142 4.76 16.06 -18.30
CA LYS A 142 3.59 15.19 -18.24
C LYS A 142 4.04 13.89 -17.61
N SER A 143 3.54 13.61 -16.41
CA SER A 143 3.97 12.45 -15.62
C SER A 143 2.78 11.61 -15.19
N ASN A 144 3.02 10.32 -15.09
CA ASN A 144 2.17 9.37 -14.40
C ASN A 144 2.65 9.22 -12.96
N VAL A 145 1.78 8.68 -12.10
CA VAL A 145 2.15 8.33 -10.72
C VAL A 145 2.31 6.82 -10.64
N TYR A 146 3.41 6.33 -10.06
CA TYR A 146 3.80 4.93 -10.14
C TYR A 146 4.47 4.44 -8.85
N ILE A 147 4.24 3.19 -8.42
CA ILE A 147 4.71 2.67 -7.12
C ILE A 147 5.93 1.74 -7.22
N GLY A 148 6.22 1.12 -8.38
CA GLY A 148 7.33 0.17 -8.54
C GLY A 148 6.94 -1.26 -8.15
N LEU A 149 6.84 -2.18 -9.12
CA LEU A 149 6.44 -3.57 -8.90
C LEU A 149 7.48 -4.36 -8.11
N GLU A 150 8.76 -4.26 -8.47
CA GLU A 150 9.82 -5.04 -7.82
C GLU A 150 9.89 -4.75 -6.32
N ARG A 151 9.87 -3.46 -5.99
CA ARG A 151 9.90 -3.00 -4.60
C ARG A 151 8.62 -3.34 -3.86
N PHE A 152 7.48 -3.18 -4.52
CA PHE A 152 6.19 -3.59 -3.95
C PHE A 152 6.18 -5.08 -3.62
N PHE A 153 6.57 -5.96 -4.55
CA PHE A 153 6.63 -7.40 -4.30
C PHE A 153 7.62 -7.75 -3.18
N SER A 154 8.79 -7.13 -3.18
CA SER A 154 9.79 -7.35 -2.13
C SER A 154 9.25 -6.97 -0.75
N THR A 155 8.50 -5.87 -0.65
CA THR A 155 7.91 -5.39 0.61
C THR A 155 6.69 -6.21 1.02
N PHE A 156 5.81 -6.55 0.08
CA PHE A 156 4.62 -7.34 0.36
C PHE A 156 4.97 -8.75 0.84
N PHE A 157 5.99 -9.37 0.25
CA PHE A 157 6.44 -10.71 0.59
C PHE A 157 7.60 -10.75 1.59
N SER A 158 8.10 -9.60 2.08
CA SER A 158 8.96 -9.59 3.28
C SER A 158 8.18 -9.96 4.54
N ILE A 159 6.85 -9.81 4.49
CA ILE A 159 5.94 -10.36 5.49
C ILE A 159 5.78 -11.86 5.20
N GLU A 160 6.45 -12.69 6.01
CA GLU A 160 6.52 -14.14 5.78
C GLU A 160 5.14 -14.80 5.70
N ALA A 161 4.18 -14.35 6.52
CA ALA A 161 2.80 -14.83 6.46
C ALA A 161 2.13 -14.67 5.08
N ASN A 162 2.47 -13.61 4.32
CA ASN A 162 1.89 -13.38 3.00
C ASN A 162 2.40 -14.39 1.97
N ILE A 163 3.71 -14.67 1.97
CA ILE A 163 4.30 -15.63 1.04
C ILE A 163 3.91 -17.07 1.41
N GLU A 164 3.86 -17.40 2.71
CA GLU A 164 3.43 -18.71 3.18
C GLU A 164 1.96 -18.99 2.82
N ALA A 165 1.06 -18.05 3.10
CA ALA A 165 -0.35 -18.19 2.75
C ALA A 165 -0.55 -18.36 1.23
N LEU A 166 0.23 -17.65 0.41
CA LEU A 166 0.19 -17.77 -1.04
C LEU A 166 0.70 -19.15 -1.49
N LEU A 167 1.88 -19.58 -1.02
CA LEU A 167 2.50 -20.84 -1.45
C LEU A 167 1.72 -22.07 -0.97
N ASP A 168 1.23 -22.05 0.26
CA ASP A 168 0.42 -23.15 0.80
C ASP A 168 -0.90 -23.28 0.02
N ASN A 169 -1.58 -22.16 -0.27
CA ASN A 169 -2.79 -22.17 -1.09
C ASN A 169 -2.49 -22.56 -2.55
N HIS A 170 -1.35 -22.12 -3.11
CA HIS A 170 -0.91 -22.53 -4.45
C HIS A 170 -0.73 -24.06 -4.51
N GLN A 171 -0.06 -24.65 -3.52
CA GLN A 171 0.14 -26.09 -3.44
C GLN A 171 -1.21 -26.82 -3.31
N GLN A 172 -2.09 -26.35 -2.43
CA GLN A 172 -3.44 -26.91 -2.28
C GLN A 172 -4.23 -26.87 -3.59
N ILE A 173 -4.18 -25.75 -4.33
CA ILE A 173 -4.83 -25.64 -5.64
C ILE A 173 -4.31 -26.74 -6.57
N ILE A 174 -2.99 -26.94 -6.66
CA ILE A 174 -2.40 -27.94 -7.56
C ILE A 174 -2.74 -29.37 -7.13
N THR A 175 -2.81 -29.68 -5.83
CA THR A 175 -2.99 -31.05 -5.33
C THR A 175 -4.43 -31.49 -5.08
N ALA A 176 -5.34 -30.57 -4.75
CA ALA A 176 -6.60 -30.90 -4.09
C ALA A 176 -7.79 -31.12 -5.04
N SER A 177 -7.67 -30.90 -6.35
CA SER A 177 -8.81 -31.05 -7.27
C SER A 177 -8.51 -32.03 -8.40
N PRO A 178 -9.55 -32.67 -8.96
CA PRO A 178 -9.41 -33.45 -10.19
C PRO A 178 -8.69 -32.60 -11.25
N GLU A 179 -7.78 -33.21 -12.02
CA GLU A 179 -7.02 -32.50 -13.07
C GLU A 179 -7.91 -31.76 -14.08
N ASP A 180 -9.16 -32.23 -14.24
CA ASP A 180 -10.16 -31.68 -15.15
C ASP A 180 -10.87 -30.40 -14.64
N LEU A 181 -10.78 -30.09 -13.33
CA LEU A 181 -11.44 -28.92 -12.75
C LEU A 181 -10.54 -27.68 -12.82
N ASN A 182 -10.74 -26.86 -13.86
CA ASN A 182 -10.07 -25.55 -14.03
C ASN A 182 -10.72 -24.44 -13.18
N ASP A 183 -10.58 -24.52 -11.86
CA ASP A 183 -11.16 -23.56 -10.90
C ASP A 183 -10.19 -22.47 -10.41
N ASN A 184 -8.96 -22.45 -10.95
CA ASN A 184 -7.97 -21.41 -10.72
C ASN A 184 -7.06 -21.25 -11.96
N PHE A 185 -6.55 -20.04 -12.18
CA PHE A 185 -5.64 -19.72 -13.28
C PHE A 185 -4.41 -20.64 -13.35
N VAL A 186 -3.82 -21.02 -12.21
CA VAL A 186 -2.59 -21.83 -12.19
C VAL A 186 -2.80 -23.27 -12.69
N LYS A 187 -4.03 -23.75 -12.79
CA LYS A 187 -4.35 -25.04 -13.42
C LYS A 187 -4.49 -24.94 -14.93
N GLY A 188 -4.74 -23.73 -15.43
CA GLY A 188 -5.00 -23.47 -16.83
C GLY A 188 -3.82 -23.85 -17.72
N LYS A 189 -4.15 -24.33 -18.93
CA LYS A 189 -3.16 -24.71 -19.95
C LYS A 189 -2.12 -23.61 -20.21
N PHE A 190 -2.56 -22.35 -20.25
CA PHE A 190 -1.67 -21.21 -20.48
C PHE A 190 -0.60 -21.09 -19.40
N TRP A 191 -0.97 -21.16 -18.11
CA TRP A 191 -0.01 -21.09 -17.02
C TRP A 191 0.99 -22.25 -17.07
N LYS A 192 0.48 -23.48 -17.23
CA LYS A 192 1.31 -24.70 -17.38
C LYS A 192 2.32 -24.56 -18.52
N GLN A 193 1.92 -23.99 -19.66
CA GLN A 193 2.83 -23.71 -20.78
C GLN A 193 3.87 -22.64 -20.43
N LYS A 194 3.44 -21.55 -19.77
CA LYS A 194 4.29 -20.42 -19.41
C LYS A 194 5.36 -20.77 -18.35
N THR A 195 5.11 -21.79 -17.54
CA THR A 195 6.04 -22.27 -16.50
C THR A 195 6.74 -23.59 -16.87
N ALA A 196 6.45 -24.19 -18.03
CA ALA A 196 7.01 -25.49 -18.43
C ALA A 196 8.55 -25.50 -18.48
N ASN A 197 9.17 -24.38 -18.83
CA ASN A 197 10.63 -24.21 -18.87
C ASN A 197 11.26 -23.80 -17.52
N ARG A 198 10.48 -23.78 -16.44
CA ARG A 198 10.90 -23.38 -15.09
C ARG A 198 10.70 -24.51 -14.05
N PRO A 199 11.17 -25.76 -14.30
CA PRO A 199 10.97 -26.86 -13.37
C PRO A 199 11.70 -26.59 -12.05
N GLY A 200 11.02 -26.85 -10.92
CA GLY A 200 11.57 -26.66 -9.58
C GLY A 200 11.73 -25.19 -9.13
N GLN A 201 11.37 -24.22 -9.97
CA GLN A 201 11.40 -22.80 -9.61
C GLN A 201 10.06 -22.37 -8.99
N ILE A 202 10.11 -21.51 -7.98
CA ILE A 202 8.90 -20.91 -7.40
C ILE A 202 8.41 -19.82 -8.35
N CYS A 203 7.24 -20.03 -8.96
CA CYS A 203 6.63 -19.08 -9.90
C CYS A 203 5.30 -18.58 -9.33
N ILE A 204 5.19 -17.27 -9.13
CA ILE A 204 3.98 -16.62 -8.61
C ILE A 204 3.31 -15.85 -9.75
N PRO A 205 2.05 -16.18 -10.11
CA PRO A 205 1.30 -15.37 -11.06
C PRO A 205 0.81 -14.09 -10.39
N TYR A 206 0.70 -13.02 -11.17
CA TYR A 206 -0.07 -11.83 -10.80
C TYR A 206 -0.84 -11.30 -12.00
N PHE A 207 -1.96 -10.62 -11.75
CA PHE A 207 -2.73 -9.94 -12.78
C PHE A 207 -2.66 -8.44 -12.57
N ILE A 208 -2.75 -7.70 -13.68
CA ILE A 208 -2.98 -6.26 -13.66
C ILE A 208 -4.38 -6.01 -14.20
N PHE A 209 -5.12 -5.12 -13.56
CA PHE A 209 -6.44 -4.67 -13.95
C PHE A 209 -6.42 -3.15 -14.14
N ALA A 210 -7.06 -2.64 -15.18
CA ALA A 210 -7.17 -1.20 -15.43
C ALA A 210 -8.63 -0.76 -15.34
N ASP A 211 -8.89 0.36 -14.66
CA ASP A 211 -10.21 0.99 -14.57
C ASP A 211 -10.10 2.51 -14.57
N SER A 212 -11.03 3.16 -15.27
CA SER A 212 -11.05 4.61 -15.44
C SER A 212 -12.24 5.21 -14.69
N PHE A 213 -11.97 6.19 -13.83
CA PHE A 213 -12.99 6.85 -13.01
C PHE A 213 -12.82 8.37 -13.00
N GLU A 214 -13.90 9.10 -12.71
CA GLU A 214 -13.92 10.57 -12.69
C GLU A 214 -14.14 11.10 -11.27
N ILE A 215 -13.21 11.93 -10.78
CA ILE A 215 -13.19 12.36 -9.37
C ILE A 215 -14.12 13.55 -9.10
N ASN A 216 -14.15 14.55 -9.98
CA ASN A 216 -14.68 15.88 -9.62
C ASN A 216 -16.04 16.23 -10.27
N ASN A 217 -16.32 15.73 -11.48
CA ASN A 217 -17.55 16.13 -12.18
C ASN A 217 -17.99 15.10 -13.25
N PRO A 218 -18.56 13.96 -12.84
CA PRO A 218 -18.98 12.91 -13.78
C PRO A 218 -20.18 13.29 -14.65
N LEU A 219 -20.90 14.39 -14.36
CA LEU A 219 -22.19 14.73 -15.02
C LEU A 219 -22.24 16.12 -15.68
N GLY A 220 -21.24 16.97 -15.47
CA GLY A 220 -21.22 18.33 -16.01
C GLY A 220 -20.57 18.44 -17.39
N SER A 221 -20.55 19.65 -17.95
CA SER A 221 -19.97 19.94 -19.29
C SER A 221 -18.47 19.69 -19.43
N LYS A 222 -17.79 19.33 -18.32
CA LYS A 222 -16.38 18.92 -18.28
C LYS A 222 -16.19 17.43 -17.96
N ALA A 223 -17.27 16.63 -17.96
CA ALA A 223 -17.19 15.18 -17.82
C ALA A 223 -16.24 14.57 -18.85
N GLY A 224 -15.46 13.57 -18.44
CA GLY A 224 -14.41 12.92 -19.22
C GLY A 224 -13.13 13.75 -19.41
N LYS A 225 -12.99 14.94 -18.81
CA LYS A 225 -11.75 15.74 -18.86
C LYS A 225 -10.88 15.57 -17.63
N GLN A 226 -11.44 15.07 -16.52
CA GLN A 226 -10.71 14.90 -15.27
C GLN A 226 -10.67 13.44 -14.80
N ALA A 227 -10.82 12.50 -15.74
CA ALA A 227 -10.72 11.08 -15.46
C ALA A 227 -9.27 10.68 -15.14
N LEU A 228 -9.14 9.71 -14.25
CA LEU A 228 -7.92 8.96 -13.97
C LEU A 228 -8.15 7.50 -14.35
N THR A 229 -7.12 6.89 -14.92
CA THR A 229 -7.06 5.44 -15.09
C THR A 229 -6.12 4.88 -14.02
N GLY A 230 -6.70 4.05 -13.15
CA GLY A 230 -5.96 3.30 -12.13
C GLY A 230 -5.58 1.92 -12.67
N PHE A 231 -4.34 1.53 -12.43
CA PHE A 231 -3.85 0.17 -12.64
C PHE A 231 -3.70 -0.49 -11.28
N TYR A 232 -4.35 -1.64 -11.14
CA TYR A 232 -4.43 -2.42 -9.91
C TYR A 232 -3.83 -3.79 -10.13
N LEU A 233 -3.27 -4.37 -9.08
CA LEU A 233 -2.59 -5.65 -9.10
C LEU A 233 -3.23 -6.59 -8.09
N ASN A 234 -3.34 -7.87 -8.45
CA ASN A 234 -3.72 -8.91 -7.51
C ASN A 234 -3.01 -10.24 -7.77
N PHE A 235 -2.93 -11.09 -6.75
CA PHE A 235 -2.31 -12.41 -6.82
C PHE A 235 -3.38 -13.52 -6.83
N PRO A 236 -3.64 -14.20 -7.96
CA PRO A 236 -4.69 -15.22 -8.08
C PRO A 236 -4.44 -16.49 -7.25
N SER A 237 -3.22 -16.67 -6.74
CA SER A 237 -2.84 -17.77 -5.87
C SER A 237 -3.04 -17.47 -4.40
N LEU A 238 -3.50 -16.27 -4.01
CA LEU A 238 -3.91 -16.02 -2.63
C LEU A 238 -5.20 -16.81 -2.29
N PRO A 239 -5.42 -17.17 -1.01
CA PRO A 239 -6.65 -17.81 -0.57
C PRO A 239 -7.90 -17.05 -1.02
N ARG A 240 -8.95 -17.75 -1.46
CA ARG A 240 -10.15 -17.13 -2.07
C ARG A 240 -10.81 -16.07 -1.18
N HIS A 241 -10.84 -16.30 0.14
CA HIS A 241 -11.43 -15.38 1.10
C HIS A 241 -10.62 -14.09 1.29
N ILE A 242 -9.36 -14.07 0.86
CA ILE A 242 -8.44 -12.91 0.91
C ILE A 242 -8.41 -12.23 -0.47
N ASN A 243 -8.20 -13.00 -1.54
CA ASN A 243 -8.07 -12.49 -2.91
C ASN A 243 -9.33 -11.74 -3.41
N GLY A 244 -10.50 -12.04 -2.84
CA GLY A 244 -11.76 -11.38 -3.19
C GLY A 244 -12.00 -10.03 -2.51
N THR A 245 -11.13 -9.61 -1.58
CA THR A 245 -11.34 -8.37 -0.82
C THR A 245 -10.62 -7.18 -1.48
N ILE A 246 -11.15 -5.98 -1.27
CA ILE A 246 -10.61 -4.75 -1.88
C ILE A 246 -9.21 -4.44 -1.34
N GLU A 247 -8.93 -4.81 -0.10
CA GLU A 247 -7.62 -4.64 0.55
C GLU A 247 -6.51 -5.44 -0.14
N ASN A 248 -6.86 -6.45 -0.96
CA ASN A 248 -5.91 -7.26 -1.74
C ASN A 248 -5.90 -6.92 -3.24
N MET A 249 -6.44 -5.75 -3.60
CA MET A 249 -6.29 -5.12 -4.91
C MET A 249 -5.38 -3.90 -4.79
N PHE A 250 -4.13 -4.06 -5.20
CA PHE A 250 -3.08 -3.07 -4.96
C PHE A 250 -2.96 -2.10 -6.12
N LEU A 251 -3.18 -0.82 -5.88
CA LEU A 251 -2.90 0.22 -6.87
C LEU A 251 -1.39 0.26 -7.17
N ILE A 252 -1.02 0.28 -8.46
CA ILE A 252 0.38 0.32 -8.91
C ILE A 252 0.70 1.53 -9.81
N GLN A 253 -0.28 2.09 -10.50
CA GLN A 253 -0.10 3.26 -11.36
C GLN A 253 -1.40 4.07 -11.49
N PHE A 254 -1.28 5.40 -11.55
CA PHE A 254 -2.31 6.30 -12.04
C PHE A 254 -1.85 7.01 -13.31
N VAL A 255 -2.74 7.06 -14.29
CA VAL A 255 -2.56 7.81 -15.52
C VAL A 255 -3.67 8.85 -15.63
N TYR A 256 -3.31 10.09 -15.90
CA TYR A 256 -4.28 11.17 -16.09
C TYR A 256 -4.80 11.17 -17.52
N SER A 257 -6.12 11.28 -17.70
CA SER A 257 -6.75 11.24 -19.03
C SER A 257 -6.25 12.31 -20.02
N ALA A 258 -5.69 13.43 -19.54
CA ALA A 258 -5.04 14.39 -20.43
C ALA A 258 -3.72 13.86 -21.00
N VAL A 259 -2.99 13.02 -20.25
CA VAL A 259 -1.80 12.31 -20.72
C VAL A 259 -2.22 11.22 -21.71
N GLU A 260 -3.24 10.42 -21.40
CA GLU A 260 -3.78 9.39 -22.32
C GLU A 260 -4.21 9.92 -23.68
N LYS A 261 -4.72 11.15 -23.74
CA LYS A 261 -5.13 11.78 -25.00
C LYS A 261 -3.97 12.34 -25.81
N SER A 262 -2.81 12.52 -25.19
CA SER A 262 -1.65 13.21 -25.79
C SER A 262 -0.55 12.23 -26.23
N PHE A 263 -0.50 11.04 -25.65
CA PHE A 263 0.56 10.05 -25.87
C PHE A 263 0.00 8.66 -26.18
N SER A 264 0.82 7.84 -26.83
CA SER A 264 0.47 6.45 -27.08
C SER A 264 0.49 5.61 -25.80
N ASN A 265 -0.25 4.49 -25.79
CA ASN A 265 -0.21 3.54 -24.68
C ASN A 265 1.19 2.98 -24.44
N GLU A 266 1.97 2.77 -25.50
CA GLU A 266 3.37 2.32 -25.40
C GLU A 266 4.22 3.29 -24.59
N GLU A 267 4.11 4.60 -24.84
CA GLU A 267 4.84 5.63 -24.10
C GLU A 267 4.40 5.70 -22.63
N ILE A 268 3.08 5.67 -22.39
CA ILE A 268 2.48 5.79 -21.05
C ILE A 268 2.83 4.60 -20.15
N LEU A 269 2.88 3.40 -20.72
CA LEU A 269 3.07 2.14 -19.99
C LEU A 269 4.51 1.63 -20.05
N LYS A 270 5.42 2.36 -20.72
CA LYS A 270 6.80 1.93 -20.96
C LYS A 270 7.48 1.43 -19.68
N THR A 271 7.41 2.22 -18.61
CA THR A 271 8.04 1.89 -17.32
C THR A 271 7.42 0.62 -16.71
N LEU A 272 6.09 0.52 -16.71
CA LEU A 272 5.37 -0.66 -16.22
C LEU A 272 5.73 -1.93 -17.02
N ILE A 273 5.75 -1.84 -18.35
CA ILE A 273 6.10 -2.96 -19.24
C ILE A 273 7.55 -3.42 -18.98
N GLN A 274 8.47 -2.48 -18.80
CA GLN A 274 9.87 -2.80 -18.51
C GLN A 274 10.02 -3.53 -17.18
N GLU A 275 9.30 -3.13 -16.14
CA GLU A 275 9.32 -3.85 -14.86
C GLU A 275 8.67 -5.23 -14.94
N ILE A 276 7.56 -5.37 -15.67
CA ILE A 276 6.96 -6.69 -15.93
C ILE A 276 7.99 -7.61 -16.59
N ILE A 277 8.66 -7.14 -17.64
CA ILE A 277 9.70 -7.91 -18.34
C ILE A 277 10.87 -8.25 -17.41
N HIS A 278 11.27 -7.32 -16.55
CA HIS A 278 12.34 -7.53 -15.59
C HIS A 278 11.99 -8.64 -14.60
N LEU A 279 10.81 -8.57 -13.99
CA LEU A 279 10.34 -9.53 -12.98
C LEU A 279 10.10 -10.94 -13.53
N GLU A 280 9.77 -11.06 -14.82
CA GLU A 280 9.68 -12.37 -15.46
C GLU A 280 11.06 -13.04 -15.66
N LYS A 281 12.12 -12.24 -15.80
CA LYS A 281 13.49 -12.72 -16.11
C LYS A 281 14.35 -12.86 -14.87
N THR A 282 14.20 -11.94 -13.91
CA THR A 282 15.04 -11.85 -12.72
C THR A 282 14.23 -12.24 -11.48
N PRO A 283 14.62 -13.28 -10.74
CA PRO A 283 13.92 -13.66 -9.52
C PRO A 283 14.25 -12.72 -8.36
N LEU A 284 13.28 -12.53 -7.47
CA LEU A 284 13.48 -11.83 -6.21
C LEU A 284 13.92 -12.83 -5.12
N LYS A 285 14.75 -12.35 -4.19
CA LYS A 285 15.14 -13.12 -3.00
C LYS A 285 14.12 -12.84 -1.90
N ILE A 286 13.34 -13.87 -1.55
CA ILE A 286 12.28 -13.79 -0.56
C ILE A 286 12.52 -14.86 0.49
N ARG A 287 12.36 -14.50 1.76
CA ARG A 287 12.44 -15.45 2.87
C ARG A 287 11.16 -16.28 2.93
N VAL A 288 11.31 -17.60 2.85
CA VAL A 288 10.22 -18.57 2.90
C VAL A 288 10.61 -19.63 3.93
N LYS A 289 9.83 -19.75 5.01
CA LYS A 289 10.07 -20.71 6.10
C LYS A 289 11.50 -20.59 6.66
N GLY A 290 11.95 -19.36 6.86
CA GLY A 290 13.28 -19.02 7.36
C GLY A 290 14.44 -19.10 6.36
N GLU A 291 14.20 -19.48 5.10
CA GLU A 291 15.24 -19.62 4.07
C GLU A 291 15.05 -18.64 2.90
N ASP A 292 16.14 -18.06 2.41
CA ASP A 292 16.09 -17.17 1.25
C ASP A 292 15.95 -17.98 -0.05
N ARG A 293 14.77 -17.90 -0.67
CA ARG A 293 14.43 -18.60 -1.92
C ARG A 293 14.38 -17.62 -3.09
N SER A 294 14.74 -18.09 -4.28
CA SER A 294 14.56 -17.34 -5.52
C SER A 294 13.12 -17.53 -6.02
N VAL A 295 12.37 -16.43 -6.13
CA VAL A 295 10.96 -16.42 -6.53
C VAL A 295 10.80 -15.62 -7.80
N TYR A 296 10.19 -16.21 -8.82
CA TYR A 296 9.87 -15.54 -10.08
C TYR A 296 8.43 -15.03 -10.07
N PHE A 297 8.24 -13.78 -10.47
CA PHE A 297 6.92 -13.17 -10.62
C PHE A 297 6.55 -13.14 -12.09
N ILE A 298 5.55 -13.92 -12.46
CA ILE A 298 5.17 -14.13 -13.85
C ILE A 298 3.87 -13.41 -14.14
N PHE A 299 3.84 -12.58 -15.18
CA PHE A 299 2.64 -11.86 -15.55
C PHE A 299 1.58 -12.83 -16.05
N GLY A 300 0.49 -12.97 -15.29
CA GLY A 300 -0.62 -13.85 -15.61
C GLY A 300 -1.50 -13.28 -16.73
N GLY A 301 -1.61 -11.96 -16.78
CA GLY A 301 -2.34 -11.27 -17.84
C GLY A 301 -2.91 -9.92 -17.41
N LEU A 302 -3.47 -9.24 -18.39
CA LEU A 302 -4.20 -7.99 -18.21
C LEU A 302 -5.71 -8.30 -18.11
N ARG A 303 -6.39 -7.64 -17.17
CA ARG A 303 -7.83 -7.73 -16.94
C ARG A 303 -8.44 -6.33 -17.06
N GLY A 304 -9.72 -6.29 -17.36
CA GLY A 304 -10.45 -5.03 -17.53
C GLY A 304 -11.84 -5.31 -18.07
N ASP A 305 -12.68 -4.29 -18.02
CA ASP A 305 -13.92 -4.31 -18.80
C ASP A 305 -13.59 -4.25 -20.31
N ASN A 306 -14.63 -4.38 -21.14
CA ASN A 306 -14.39 -4.41 -22.58
C ASN A 306 -13.88 -3.08 -23.14
N LEU A 307 -14.34 -1.95 -22.61
CA LEU A 307 -13.93 -0.65 -23.14
C LEU A 307 -12.48 -0.33 -22.73
N GLY A 308 -12.13 -0.57 -21.47
CA GLY A 308 -10.80 -0.36 -20.93
C GLY A 308 -9.75 -1.24 -21.61
N LEU A 309 -10.01 -2.54 -21.73
CA LEU A 309 -9.07 -3.44 -22.41
C LEU A 309 -8.89 -3.10 -23.89
N ASN A 310 -9.94 -2.69 -24.60
CA ASN A 310 -9.77 -2.26 -25.99
C ASN A 310 -8.98 -0.96 -26.08
N SER A 311 -9.26 -0.01 -25.19
CA SER A 311 -8.52 1.25 -25.13
C SER A 311 -7.05 1.04 -24.85
N LEU A 312 -6.71 0.11 -23.94
CA LEU A 312 -5.35 -0.13 -23.47
C LEU A 312 -4.51 -0.98 -24.44
N LEU A 313 -5.16 -1.85 -25.22
CA LEU A 313 -4.53 -2.72 -26.22
C LEU A 313 -4.60 -2.14 -27.64
N ASP A 314 -4.95 -0.86 -27.78
CA ASP A 314 -5.14 -0.15 -29.06
C ASP A 314 -6.13 -0.83 -30.02
N TYR A 315 -7.13 -1.55 -29.48
CA TYR A 315 -8.23 -2.12 -30.25
C TYR A 315 -9.38 -1.13 -30.43
N SER A 316 -10.21 -1.37 -31.46
CA SER A 316 -11.42 -0.58 -31.67
C SER A 316 -12.37 -0.68 -30.49
N ARG A 317 -12.84 0.49 -30.01
CA ARG A 317 -13.77 0.62 -28.86
C ARG A 317 -15.23 0.43 -29.26
N SER A 318 -15.49 0.04 -30.50
CA SER A 318 -16.84 -0.08 -31.05
C SER A 318 -17.34 -1.53 -31.00
N PHE A 319 -18.57 -1.72 -30.49
CA PHE A 319 -19.32 -2.97 -30.62
C PHE A 319 -19.74 -3.28 -32.07
N VAL A 320 -19.48 -2.34 -32.99
CA VAL A 320 -19.76 -2.44 -34.42
C VAL A 320 -18.53 -2.84 -35.23
N ALA A 321 -17.37 -3.04 -34.58
CA ALA A 321 -16.15 -3.47 -35.25
C ALA A 321 -16.33 -4.84 -35.92
N ASN A 322 -15.62 -5.06 -37.03
CA ASN A 322 -15.67 -6.33 -37.77
C ASN A 322 -15.15 -7.52 -36.94
N HIS A 323 -14.30 -7.26 -35.95
CA HIS A 323 -13.80 -8.23 -34.99
C HIS A 323 -14.03 -7.71 -33.56
N PRO A 324 -15.23 -7.92 -32.99
CA PRO A 324 -15.56 -7.39 -31.66
C PRO A 324 -14.91 -8.19 -30.51
N CYS A 325 -14.44 -9.42 -30.78
CA CYS A 325 -13.85 -10.34 -29.80
C CYS A 325 -12.31 -10.32 -29.86
N ARG A 326 -11.64 -10.29 -28.69
CA ARG A 326 -10.14 -10.36 -28.60
C ARG A 326 -9.57 -11.76 -28.78
N PRO A 327 -10.12 -12.83 -28.16
CA PRO A 327 -9.52 -14.16 -28.23
C PRO A 327 -9.75 -14.88 -29.55
N GLN A 328 -10.69 -14.41 -30.36
CA GLN A 328 -11.09 -15.03 -31.61
C GLN A 328 -11.24 -13.94 -32.65
N ALA A 329 -10.51 -14.08 -33.77
CA ALA A 329 -10.66 -13.27 -34.98
C ALA A 329 -11.98 -13.56 -35.71
N MET A 330 -13.05 -13.86 -34.97
CA MET A 330 -14.37 -14.13 -35.51
C MET A 330 -14.86 -12.84 -36.15
N SER A 331 -15.20 -12.92 -37.43
CA SER A 331 -15.76 -11.79 -38.12
C SER A 331 -17.22 -11.62 -37.71
N ARG A 332 -17.75 -10.40 -37.79
CA ARG A 332 -19.15 -10.12 -37.47
C ARG A 332 -20.14 -10.75 -38.48
N GLU A 333 -19.62 -11.29 -39.59
CA GLU A 333 -20.38 -11.93 -40.67
C GLU A 333 -20.45 -13.47 -40.52
N GLU A 334 -19.84 -14.04 -39.46
CA GLU A 334 -19.86 -15.47 -39.12
C GLU A 334 -20.61 -15.74 -37.81
#